data_AF-A0A7C6EI42-F1
#
_entry.id   AF-A0A7C6EI42-F1
#
_cell.length_a   1.000
_cell.length_b   1.000
_cell.length_c   1.000
_cell.angle_alpha   90.00
_cell.angle_beta   90.00
_cell.angle_gamma   90.00
#
_symmetry.space_group_name_H-M   'P 1'
#
loop_
_entity.id
_entity.type
_entity.pdbx_description
1 polymer ?
#
loop_
_entity_poly.entity_id
_entity_poly.type
_entity_poly.pdbx_seq_one_letter_code
_entity_poly.pdbx_strand_id
1 'polypeptide(L)'
;MSLPKLTRKKIIIIAGVIVAIVVIAGISLFWGPFFLNEHNENQLKLISSENAQSIVSGQDITISIEVYNGGSTSIFNASNLWPIIDGGKHRLTVSPCSYDFPYGLAIIPGYVNDSSIASSIPLNIWELGIYTCPVEFLVSGYEILGFSDQGYMLTAGNSPTPITLSSTVSFSGYRVASNPLNNSYNFIYFPVGQYTVFIADEWGETALLHFTVT
;
A
#
# COMPACT_ATOMS: atom_id res chain seq x y z
N MET A 1 6.98 21.28 -70.26
CA MET A 1 8.06 21.02 -69.29
C MET A 1 7.40 20.62 -67.98
N SER A 2 7.22 19.31 -67.75
CA SER A 2 6.37 18.77 -66.68
C SER A 2 7.17 18.49 -65.41
N LEU A 3 6.69 18.97 -64.26
CA LEU A 3 7.15 18.51 -62.95
C LEU A 3 6.83 17.01 -62.75
N PRO A 4 7.75 16.21 -62.19
CA PRO A 4 7.47 14.81 -61.89
C PRO A 4 6.53 14.69 -60.68
N LYS A 5 5.44 13.93 -60.85
CA LYS A 5 4.54 13.47 -59.79
C LYS A 5 5.33 12.62 -58.78
N LEU A 6 5.50 13.12 -57.56
CA LEU A 6 5.99 12.32 -56.43
C LEU A 6 4.91 11.29 -56.07
N THR A 7 5.21 10.02 -56.32
CA THR A 7 4.34 8.89 -56.03
C THR A 7 4.32 8.57 -54.53
N ARG A 8 3.11 8.30 -54.04
CA ARG A 8 2.62 8.07 -52.66
C ARG A 8 3.48 7.18 -51.73
N LYS A 9 4.48 6.46 -52.25
CA LYS A 9 5.32 5.53 -51.47
C LYS A 9 6.44 6.19 -50.66
N LYS A 10 6.93 7.37 -51.06
CA LYS A 10 8.06 8.03 -50.36
C LYS A 10 7.65 8.87 -49.15
N ILE A 11 6.39 9.29 -49.05
CA ILE A 11 5.87 10.10 -47.92
C ILE A 11 5.69 9.24 -46.65
N ILE A 12 5.43 7.94 -46.80
CA ILE A 12 5.19 7.02 -45.67
C ILE A 12 6.49 6.73 -44.90
N ILE A 13 7.65 6.73 -45.56
CA ILE A 13 8.93 6.37 -44.92
C ILE A 13 9.46 7.51 -44.03
N ILE A 14 9.23 8.77 -44.39
CA ILE A 14 9.73 9.93 -43.62
C ILE A 14 8.86 10.17 -42.37
N ALA A 15 7.54 9.90 -42.46
CA ALA A 15 6.66 9.97 -41.29
C ALA A 15 6.93 8.84 -40.28
N GLY A 16 7.30 7.64 -40.73
CA GLY A 16 7.60 6.50 -39.85
C GLY A 16 8.86 6.70 -38.99
N VAL A 17 9.87 7.41 -39.49
CA VAL A 17 11.14 7.62 -38.76
C VAL A 17 11.02 8.71 -37.69
N ILE A 18 10.18 9.73 -37.90
CA ILE A 18 9.98 10.80 -36.92
C ILE A 18 9.11 10.32 -35.74
N VAL A 19 8.12 9.44 -36.00
CA VAL A 19 7.31 8.85 -34.93
C VAL A 19 8.13 7.87 -34.08
N ALA A 20 9.08 7.13 -34.67
CA ALA A 20 9.94 6.21 -33.92
C ALA A 20 10.89 6.93 -32.94
N ILE A 21 11.37 8.13 -33.27
CA ILE A 21 12.30 8.87 -32.40
C ILE A 21 11.57 9.54 -31.22
N VAL A 22 10.32 9.94 -31.37
CA VAL A 22 9.52 10.51 -30.27
C VAL A 22 9.05 9.42 -29.29
N VAL A 23 8.85 8.18 -29.75
CA VAL A 23 8.46 7.06 -28.87
C VAL A 23 9.64 6.51 -28.05
N ILE A 24 10.88 6.63 -28.53
CA ILE A 24 12.08 6.13 -27.81
C ILE A 24 12.59 7.14 -26.76
N ALA A 25 12.24 8.43 -26.88
CA ALA A 25 12.63 9.45 -25.89
C ALA A 25 11.67 9.57 -24.69
N GLY A 26 10.54 8.83 -24.68
CA GLY A 26 9.55 8.87 -23.61
C GLY A 26 9.68 7.78 -22.53
N ILE A 27 10.69 6.91 -22.61
CA ILE A 27 10.76 5.68 -21.77
C ILE A 27 11.93 5.72 -20.76
N SER A 28 12.73 6.78 -20.66
CA SER A 28 13.96 6.78 -19.85
C SER A 28 13.94 7.58 -18.54
N LEU A 29 12.77 7.95 -18.00
CA LEU A 29 12.68 8.61 -16.70
C LEU A 29 11.51 8.10 -15.85
N PHE A 30 11.52 6.81 -15.49
CA PHE A 30 10.82 6.34 -14.28
C PHE A 30 11.56 5.12 -13.75
N TRP A 31 12.30 5.30 -12.65
CA TRP A 31 12.97 4.22 -11.94
C TRP A 31 11.93 3.44 -11.13
N GLY A 32 11.91 2.11 -11.32
CA GLY A 32 11.11 1.15 -10.53
C GLY A 32 9.73 0.84 -11.13
N PRO A 33 9.32 -0.45 -11.19
CA PRO A 33 7.96 -0.78 -11.55
C PRO A 33 7.08 -0.51 -10.32
N PHE A 34 6.53 0.70 -10.22
CA PHE A 34 5.42 0.97 -9.32
C PHE A 34 4.18 0.30 -9.93
N PHE A 35 3.85 -0.90 -9.45
CA PHE A 35 2.55 -1.50 -9.76
C PHE A 35 1.51 -0.84 -8.86
N LEU A 36 0.71 0.06 -9.44
CA LEU A 36 -0.49 0.56 -8.79
C LEU A 36 -1.58 -0.50 -8.94
N ASN A 37 -2.06 -1.02 -7.82
CA ASN A 37 -3.28 -1.82 -7.79
C ASN A 37 -4.43 -0.87 -7.45
N GLU A 38 -5.37 -0.70 -8.37
CA GLU A 38 -6.55 0.16 -8.21
C GLU A 38 -7.81 -0.73 -8.26
N HIS A 39 -8.56 -0.79 -7.15
CA HIS A 39 -9.80 -1.57 -7.07
C HIS A 39 -11.04 -0.65 -7.02
N ASN A 40 -11.94 -0.89 -8.00
CA ASN A 40 -13.41 -0.67 -8.06
C ASN A 40 -14.07 0.75 -7.98
N GLU A 41 -15.33 0.80 -8.46
CA GLU A 41 -16.22 1.95 -8.70
C GLU A 41 -16.70 2.74 -7.46
N ASN A 42 -16.04 2.59 -6.33
CA ASN A 42 -16.33 3.33 -5.11
C ASN A 42 -15.59 4.68 -5.09
N GLN A 43 -16.18 5.65 -4.40
CA GLN A 43 -15.57 6.95 -4.23
C GLN A 43 -14.23 6.87 -3.48
N LEU A 44 -14.08 5.89 -2.57
CA LEU A 44 -12.83 5.58 -1.89
C LEU A 44 -12.03 4.54 -2.66
N LYS A 45 -10.72 4.74 -2.71
CA LYS A 45 -9.76 3.84 -3.35
C LYS A 45 -8.62 3.56 -2.41
N LEU A 46 -8.31 2.29 -2.22
CA LEU A 46 -7.09 1.85 -1.55
C LEU A 46 -5.96 1.77 -2.60
N ILE A 47 -4.96 2.61 -2.45
CA ILE A 47 -3.78 2.67 -3.32
C ILE A 47 -2.58 2.17 -2.51
N SER A 48 -1.82 1.26 -3.10
CA SER A 48 -0.63 0.71 -2.44
C SER A 48 0.50 0.44 -3.41
N SER A 49 1.73 0.55 -2.93
CA SER A 49 2.93 0.17 -3.69
C SER A 49 4.09 -0.22 -2.78
N GLU A 50 5.03 -0.96 -3.36
CA GLU A 50 6.29 -1.33 -2.74
C GLU A 50 7.46 -0.72 -3.52
N ASN A 51 8.53 -0.33 -2.84
CA ASN A 51 9.68 0.31 -3.49
C ASN A 51 10.52 -0.68 -4.33
N ALA A 52 10.41 -1.98 -4.06
CA ALA A 52 11.16 -3.03 -4.76
C ALA A 52 10.40 -4.37 -4.71
N GLN A 53 10.54 -5.18 -5.76
CA GLN A 53 10.02 -6.56 -5.78
C GLN A 53 11.04 -7.58 -5.27
N SER A 54 12.30 -7.16 -5.09
CA SER A 54 13.38 -7.99 -4.56
C SER A 54 14.29 -7.14 -3.70
N ILE A 55 14.61 -7.65 -2.51
CA ILE A 55 15.57 -7.05 -1.58
C ILE A 55 16.60 -8.10 -1.17
N VAL A 56 17.75 -7.68 -0.64
CA VAL A 56 18.66 -8.60 0.06
C VAL A 56 18.35 -8.61 1.55
N SER A 57 18.70 -9.69 2.25
CA SER A 57 18.49 -9.75 3.70
C SER A 57 19.19 -8.58 4.41
N GLY A 58 18.45 -7.86 5.27
CA GLY A 58 18.93 -6.66 5.94
C GLY A 58 18.65 -5.34 5.21
N GLN A 59 18.22 -5.38 3.95
CA GLN A 59 17.69 -4.21 3.25
C GLN A 59 16.23 -3.97 3.63
N ASP A 60 15.81 -2.71 3.68
CA ASP A 60 14.42 -2.35 3.93
C ASP A 60 13.56 -2.52 2.66
N ILE A 61 12.41 -3.17 2.82
CA ILE A 61 11.26 -3.01 1.94
C ILE A 61 10.41 -1.86 2.47
N THR A 62 10.05 -0.92 1.59
CA THR A 62 9.22 0.23 1.91
C THR A 62 7.89 0.10 1.22
N ILE A 63 6.81 0.16 2.00
CA ILE A 63 5.43 0.04 1.57
C ILE A 63 4.74 1.39 1.75
N SER A 64 4.11 1.88 0.68
CA SER A 64 3.24 3.05 0.71
C SER A 64 1.79 2.61 0.63
N ILE A 65 0.95 3.19 1.47
CA ILE A 65 -0.49 2.95 1.55
C ILE A 65 -1.17 4.31 1.53
N GLU A 66 -2.25 4.42 0.77
CA GLU A 66 -3.08 5.61 0.67
C GLU A 66 -4.55 5.20 0.54
N VAL A 67 -5.42 5.85 1.29
CA VAL A 67 -6.87 5.83 1.04
C VAL A 67 -7.23 7.17 0.40
N TYR A 68 -7.59 7.12 -0.87
CA TYR A 68 -7.86 8.29 -1.69
C TYR A 68 -9.35 8.44 -1.96
N ASN A 69 -9.90 9.63 -1.71
CA ASN A 69 -11.25 9.98 -2.13
C ASN A 69 -11.21 10.54 -3.57
N GLY A 70 -11.65 9.76 -4.54
CA GLY A 70 -11.74 10.16 -5.95
C GLY A 70 -13.00 10.95 -6.35
N GLY A 71 -13.85 11.32 -5.39
CA GLY A 71 -15.08 12.08 -5.61
C GLY A 71 -15.08 13.46 -4.93
N SER A 72 -16.26 14.00 -4.65
CA SER A 72 -16.44 15.24 -3.88
C SER A 72 -16.11 15.06 -2.40
N THR A 73 -15.99 16.12 -1.61
CA THR A 73 -15.87 15.96 -0.14
C THR A 73 -17.08 15.20 0.40
N SER A 74 -16.82 14.13 1.15
CA SER A 74 -17.84 13.21 1.65
C SER A 74 -17.49 12.73 3.06
N ILE A 75 -18.53 12.38 3.83
CA ILE A 75 -18.38 11.72 5.13
C ILE A 75 -18.53 10.22 4.94
N PHE A 76 -17.55 9.47 5.42
CA PHE A 76 -17.53 8.02 5.43
C PHE A 76 -17.63 7.54 6.87
N ASN A 77 -18.68 6.76 7.18
CA ASN A 77 -18.84 6.22 8.52
C ASN A 77 -17.70 5.24 8.82
N ALA A 78 -17.27 5.23 10.09
CA ALA A 78 -16.37 4.21 10.57
C ALA A 78 -17.03 2.84 10.37
N SER A 79 -16.25 1.89 9.88
CA SER A 79 -16.73 0.56 9.48
C SER A 79 -15.90 -0.53 10.16
N ASN A 80 -16.37 -1.78 10.09
CA ASN A 80 -15.64 -2.93 10.60
C ASN A 80 -15.65 -4.08 9.58
N LEU A 81 -15.48 -3.74 8.30
CA LEU A 81 -15.40 -4.68 7.19
C LEU A 81 -13.97 -5.18 6.98
N TRP A 82 -13.12 -5.07 8.01
CA TRP A 82 -11.76 -5.58 7.99
C TRP A 82 -11.73 -7.07 7.64
N PRO A 83 -10.86 -7.50 6.72
CA PRO A 83 -10.69 -8.90 6.39
C PRO A 83 -10.13 -9.67 7.60
N ILE A 84 -10.59 -10.91 7.77
CA ILE A 84 -10.12 -11.80 8.82
C ILE A 84 -8.78 -12.40 8.39
N ILE A 85 -7.76 -12.27 9.24
CA ILE A 85 -6.45 -12.92 9.09
C ILE A 85 -6.08 -13.68 10.37
N ASP A 86 -5.37 -14.81 10.25
CA ASP A 86 -5.02 -15.70 11.37
C ASP A 86 -6.23 -16.00 12.28
N GLY A 87 -7.39 -16.29 11.68
CA GLY A 87 -8.63 -16.56 12.42
C GLY A 87 -9.12 -15.39 13.30
N GLY A 88 -8.73 -14.15 12.99
CA GLY A 88 -9.14 -12.94 13.71
C GLY A 88 -8.23 -12.55 14.87
N LYS A 89 -7.06 -13.18 15.00
CA LYS A 89 -6.09 -12.89 16.07
C LYS A 89 -5.17 -11.72 15.76
N HIS A 90 -5.00 -11.39 14.49
CA HIS A 90 -4.14 -10.31 14.04
C HIS A 90 -4.98 -9.15 13.50
N ARG A 91 -4.65 -7.95 13.95
CA ARG A 91 -5.19 -6.70 13.41
C ARG A 91 -4.16 -6.09 12.45
N LEU A 92 -4.65 -5.57 11.34
CA LEU A 92 -3.85 -4.80 10.39
C LEU A 92 -3.56 -3.42 10.96
N THR A 93 -2.31 -2.97 10.86
CA THR A 93 -1.92 -1.65 11.37
C THR A 93 -0.67 -1.14 10.64
N VAL A 94 -0.51 0.18 10.55
CA VAL A 94 0.67 0.83 9.96
C VAL A 94 1.68 1.32 11.00
N SER A 95 1.35 1.18 12.28
CA SER A 95 2.18 1.55 13.42
C SER A 95 1.64 0.87 14.68
N PRO A 96 2.45 0.70 15.74
CA PRO A 96 1.94 0.21 17.01
C PRO A 96 0.87 1.10 17.66
N CYS A 97 0.76 2.36 17.23
CA CYS A 97 -0.17 3.36 17.76
C CYS A 97 -1.19 3.87 16.72
N SER A 98 -1.40 3.16 15.60
CA SER A 98 -2.32 3.60 14.55
C SER A 98 -3.70 2.92 14.64
N TYR A 99 -4.28 2.83 15.83
CA TYR A 99 -5.61 2.23 16.02
C TYR A 99 -6.74 3.07 15.42
N ASP A 100 -6.51 4.37 15.26
CA ASP A 100 -7.47 5.32 14.69
C ASP A 100 -7.35 5.46 13.16
N PHE A 101 -6.42 4.73 12.52
CA PHE A 101 -6.28 4.75 11.08
C PHE A 101 -7.21 3.71 10.43
N PRO A 102 -7.96 4.07 9.37
CA PRO A 102 -8.91 3.20 8.72
C PRO A 102 -8.25 2.21 7.76
N TYR A 103 -6.93 2.04 7.80
CA TYR A 103 -6.16 1.11 6.96
C TYR A 103 -4.94 0.56 7.70
N GLY A 104 -4.44 -0.57 7.23
CA GLY A 104 -3.33 -1.26 7.87
C GLY A 104 -2.70 -2.30 6.96
N LEU A 105 -1.59 -2.87 7.43
CA LEU A 105 -0.93 -3.96 6.74
C LEU A 105 -0.50 -5.09 7.66
N ALA A 106 -0.17 -6.22 7.03
CA ALA A 106 0.55 -7.35 7.58
C ALA A 106 1.57 -7.86 6.56
N ILE A 107 2.69 -8.39 7.04
CA ILE A 107 3.65 -9.11 6.19
C ILE A 107 3.54 -10.60 6.53
N ILE A 108 3.39 -11.43 5.50
CA ILE A 108 3.15 -12.86 5.61
C ILE A 108 4.29 -13.60 4.90
N PRO A 109 4.88 -14.64 5.51
CA PRO A 109 5.88 -15.44 4.83
C PRO A 109 5.22 -16.30 3.75
N GLY A 110 5.83 -16.34 2.57
CA GLY A 110 5.36 -17.08 1.40
C GLY A 110 4.53 -16.24 0.43
N TYR A 111 4.11 -16.90 -0.66
CA TYR A 111 3.22 -16.36 -1.66
C TYR A 111 1.76 -16.67 -1.28
N VAL A 112 1.00 -15.63 -0.92
CA VAL A 112 -0.38 -15.74 -0.46
C VAL A 112 -1.30 -15.00 -1.41
N ASN A 113 -2.44 -15.61 -1.71
CA ASN A 113 -3.49 -15.02 -2.54
C ASN A 113 -4.78 -14.86 -1.73
N ASP A 114 -5.80 -14.26 -2.34
CA ASP A 114 -7.09 -14.00 -1.67
C ASP A 114 -7.72 -15.26 -1.05
N SER A 115 -7.52 -16.42 -1.68
CA SER A 115 -8.08 -17.69 -1.18
C SER A 115 -7.38 -18.25 0.07
N SER A 116 -6.14 -17.81 0.34
CA SER A 116 -5.30 -18.32 1.42
C SER A 116 -5.02 -17.29 2.51
N ILE A 117 -5.50 -16.05 2.36
CA ILE A 117 -5.20 -14.97 3.30
C ILE A 117 -5.78 -15.23 4.70
N ALA A 118 -7.00 -15.78 4.78
CA ALA A 118 -7.71 -15.96 6.04
C ALA A 118 -7.05 -16.99 6.98
N SER A 119 -6.33 -17.97 6.42
CA SER A 119 -5.60 -19.00 7.16
C SER A 119 -4.11 -18.70 7.32
N SER A 120 -3.63 -17.59 6.76
CA SER A 120 -2.23 -17.19 6.82
C SER A 120 -1.87 -16.60 8.20
N ILE A 121 -0.63 -16.83 8.61
CA ILE A 121 -0.09 -16.34 9.89
C ILE A 121 0.89 -15.19 9.60
N PRO A 122 0.53 -13.94 9.93
CA PRO A 122 1.42 -12.80 9.79
C PRO A 122 2.69 -12.89 10.63
N LEU A 123 3.74 -12.20 10.20
CA LEU A 123 4.93 -11.93 10.99
C LEU A 123 4.66 -10.81 12.01
N ASN A 124 5.29 -10.90 13.18
CA ASN A 124 5.29 -9.82 14.15
C ASN A 124 6.27 -8.72 13.70
N ILE A 125 5.80 -7.80 12.86
CA ILE A 125 6.61 -6.70 12.30
C ILE A 125 6.82 -5.55 13.30
N TRP A 126 5.98 -5.46 14.33
CA TRP A 126 6.09 -4.48 15.40
C TRP A 126 6.81 -5.06 16.62
N GLU A 127 7.45 -4.20 17.40
CA GLU A 127 8.04 -4.59 18.67
C GLU A 127 6.94 -4.86 19.69
N LEU A 128 6.98 -6.02 20.33
CA LEU A 128 5.96 -6.36 21.32
C LEU A 128 6.34 -5.67 22.63
N GLY A 129 5.62 -4.62 22.99
CA GLY A 129 5.94 -3.78 24.14
C GLY A 129 4.85 -2.77 24.47
N ILE A 130 5.10 -2.00 25.53
CA ILE A 130 4.23 -0.88 25.92
C ILE A 130 4.67 0.33 25.11
N TYR A 131 3.82 0.76 24.19
CA TYR A 131 4.02 1.99 23.45
C TYR A 131 3.35 3.15 24.17
N THR A 132 4.03 4.29 24.24
CA THR A 132 3.39 5.54 24.66
C THR A 132 2.64 6.10 23.47
N CYS A 133 1.42 5.62 23.26
CA CYS A 133 0.56 6.07 22.18
C CYS A 133 -0.14 7.39 22.55
N PRO A 134 -0.43 8.25 21.55
CA PRO A 134 -1.40 9.32 21.72
C PRO A 134 -2.75 8.78 22.20
N VAL A 135 -3.59 9.68 22.70
CA VAL A 135 -4.97 9.32 23.08
C VAL A 135 -5.69 8.77 21.85
N GLU A 136 -6.18 7.54 21.96
CA GLU A 136 -7.03 6.92 20.95
C GLU A 136 -8.43 7.52 21.00
N PHE A 137 -9.01 7.74 19.83
CA PHE A 137 -10.34 8.32 19.72
C PHE A 137 -11.36 7.25 19.35
N LEU A 138 -12.56 7.34 19.94
CA LEU A 138 -13.69 6.59 19.39
C LEU A 138 -14.12 7.26 18.08
N VAL A 139 -13.59 6.76 16.97
CA VAL A 139 -13.87 7.27 15.63
C VAL A 139 -15.26 6.85 15.20
N SER A 140 -16.06 7.83 14.80
CA SER A 140 -17.41 7.64 14.26
C SER A 140 -17.46 7.69 12.73
N GLY A 141 -16.45 8.33 12.13
CA GLY A 141 -16.26 8.39 10.69
C GLY A 141 -15.16 9.37 10.31
N TYR A 142 -15.05 9.62 9.00
CA TYR A 142 -14.02 10.44 8.39
C TYR A 142 -14.67 11.35 7.36
N GLU A 143 -14.46 12.66 7.49
CA GLU A 143 -14.76 13.62 6.43
C GLU A 143 -13.52 13.73 5.55
N ILE A 144 -13.54 13.15 4.35
CA ILE A 144 -12.39 13.13 3.45
C ILE A 144 -12.62 14.15 2.34
N LEU A 145 -11.66 15.04 2.13
CA LEU A 145 -11.73 16.08 1.10
C LEU A 145 -11.81 15.44 -0.28
N GLY A 146 -12.54 16.09 -1.20
CA GLY A 146 -12.66 15.60 -2.55
C GLY A 146 -11.33 15.59 -3.29
N PHE A 147 -11.09 14.53 -4.08
CA PHE A 147 -9.85 14.32 -4.83
C PHE A 147 -8.58 14.37 -3.94
N SER A 148 -8.66 13.84 -2.73
CA SER A 148 -7.60 13.94 -1.72
C SER A 148 -7.54 12.73 -0.79
N ASP A 149 -6.39 12.55 -0.15
CA ASP A 149 -6.15 11.68 1.00
C ASP A 149 -6.25 12.45 2.34
N GLN A 150 -6.51 13.75 2.30
CA GLN A 150 -6.61 14.62 3.47
C GLN A 150 -8.05 14.70 3.96
N GLY A 151 -8.22 14.86 5.28
CA GLY A 151 -9.54 15.01 5.85
C GLY A 151 -9.54 15.30 7.33
N TYR A 152 -10.66 14.96 7.95
CA TYR A 152 -10.85 15.05 9.38
C TYR A 152 -11.46 13.76 9.92
N MET A 153 -10.88 13.28 11.00
CA MET A 153 -11.44 12.24 11.84
C MET A 153 -12.57 12.82 12.68
N LEU A 154 -13.75 12.20 12.60
CA LEU A 154 -14.96 12.60 13.32
C LEU A 154 -15.10 11.74 14.57
N THR A 155 -15.04 12.38 15.74
CA THR A 155 -15.11 11.69 17.05
C THR A 155 -16.34 12.15 17.82
N ALA A 156 -16.71 11.42 18.88
CA ALA A 156 -17.82 11.80 19.75
C ALA A 156 -17.61 13.16 20.47
N GLY A 157 -16.37 13.64 20.56
CA GLY A 157 -16.06 15.01 20.99
C GLY A 157 -16.12 15.93 19.78
N ASN A 158 -16.95 16.98 19.83
CA ASN A 158 -17.31 17.90 18.74
C ASN A 158 -16.17 18.65 18.00
N SER A 159 -14.92 18.19 18.03
CA SER A 159 -13.80 18.78 17.32
C SER A 159 -13.22 17.76 16.33
N PRO A 160 -13.47 17.93 15.03
CA PRO A 160 -12.83 17.14 13.99
C PRO A 160 -11.31 17.27 14.09
N THR A 161 -10.60 16.15 14.02
CA THR A 161 -9.13 16.12 14.10
C THR A 161 -8.54 15.94 12.70
N PRO A 162 -7.64 16.81 12.23
CA PRO A 162 -7.03 16.65 10.92
C PRO A 162 -6.34 15.29 10.77
N ILE A 163 -6.52 14.65 9.63
CA ILE A 163 -5.89 13.37 9.31
C ILE A 163 -5.42 13.33 7.86
N THR A 164 -4.29 12.67 7.65
CA THR A 164 -3.78 12.27 6.34
C THR A 164 -3.93 10.77 6.23
N LEU A 165 -4.68 10.30 5.24
CA LEU A 165 -4.92 8.89 5.00
C LEU A 165 -3.86 8.28 4.08
N SER A 166 -2.60 8.61 4.32
CA SER A 166 -1.47 8.01 3.65
C SER A 166 -0.34 7.73 4.64
N SER A 167 0.39 6.65 4.39
CA SER A 167 1.49 6.22 5.24
C SER A 167 2.55 5.48 4.43
N THR A 168 3.80 5.72 4.80
CA THR A 168 4.95 4.99 4.26
C THR A 168 5.67 4.32 5.41
N VAL A 169 5.83 3.01 5.33
CA VAL A 169 6.43 2.18 6.38
C VAL A 169 7.53 1.31 5.80
N SER A 170 8.59 1.10 6.56
CA SER A 170 9.78 0.37 6.12
C SER A 170 10.11 -0.76 7.09
N PHE A 171 10.43 -1.93 6.53
CA PHE A 171 10.78 -3.12 7.30
C PHE A 171 11.98 -3.84 6.70
N SER A 172 12.92 -4.27 7.53
CA SER A 172 14.03 -5.16 7.14
C SER A 172 13.92 -6.56 7.75
N GLY A 173 12.89 -6.79 8.58
CA GLY A 173 12.72 -8.05 9.30
C GLY A 173 11.49 -8.06 10.20
N TYR A 174 11.49 -9.00 11.14
CA TYR A 174 10.40 -9.20 12.09
C TYR A 174 10.95 -9.60 13.47
N ARG A 175 10.09 -9.59 14.49
CA ARG A 175 10.43 -9.91 15.87
C ARG A 175 9.96 -11.32 16.22
N VAL A 176 10.76 -12.06 16.97
CA VAL A 176 10.41 -13.37 17.52
C VAL A 176 10.61 -13.35 19.04
N ALA A 177 9.65 -13.91 19.77
CA ALA A 177 9.77 -14.07 21.22
C ALA A 177 11.01 -14.93 21.54
N SER A 178 11.99 -14.35 22.23
CA SER A 178 13.17 -15.07 22.69
C SER A 178 12.88 -15.81 23.99
N ASN A 179 12.02 -15.24 24.84
CA ASN A 179 11.44 -15.89 26.01
C ASN A 179 10.04 -15.31 26.28
N PRO A 180 8.97 -16.12 26.17
CA PRO A 180 7.60 -15.66 26.39
C PRO A 180 7.31 -15.12 27.80
N LEU A 181 8.15 -15.46 28.79
CA LEU A 181 7.92 -15.14 30.19
C LEU A 181 8.49 -13.78 30.63
N ASN A 182 9.34 -13.14 29.81
CA ASN A 182 10.01 -11.89 30.18
C ASN A 182 9.86 -10.78 29.12
N ASN A 183 8.96 -10.94 28.15
CA ASN A 183 8.78 -10.02 27.03
C ASN A 183 10.10 -9.65 26.30
N SER A 184 11.04 -10.59 26.24
CA SER A 184 12.26 -10.41 25.43
C SER A 184 12.00 -10.89 24.02
N TYR A 185 12.39 -10.07 23.05
CA TYR A 185 12.20 -10.31 21.63
C TYR A 185 13.52 -10.10 20.90
N ASN A 186 13.80 -11.00 19.96
CA ASN A 186 14.93 -10.86 19.04
C ASN A 186 14.42 -10.36 17.71
N PHE A 187 15.15 -9.41 17.13
CA PHE A 187 14.95 -9.05 15.73
C PHE A 187 15.64 -10.04 14.81
N ILE A 188 14.93 -10.45 13.77
CA ILE A 188 15.42 -11.32 12.73
C ILE A 188 15.20 -10.59 11.41
N TYR A 189 16.29 -10.30 10.69
CA TYR A 189 16.21 -9.84 9.31
C TYR A 189 15.46 -10.86 8.47
N PHE A 190 14.70 -10.42 7.46
CA PHE A 190 13.97 -11.36 6.61
C PHE A 190 14.93 -12.41 6.03
N PRO A 191 14.69 -13.72 6.29
CA PRO A 191 15.43 -14.77 5.61
C PRO A 191 15.11 -14.81 4.12
N VAL A 192 15.99 -15.45 3.35
CA VAL A 192 15.75 -15.73 1.92
C VAL A 192 14.40 -16.44 1.75
N GLY A 193 13.57 -15.93 0.86
CA GLY A 193 12.21 -16.42 0.67
C GLY A 193 11.29 -15.42 -0.01
N GLN A 194 10.05 -15.84 -0.26
CA GLN A 194 9.00 -14.97 -0.77
C GLN A 194 8.17 -14.45 0.40
N TYR A 195 7.64 -13.25 0.25
CA TYR A 195 6.78 -12.60 1.24
C TYR A 195 5.62 -11.92 0.52
N THR A 196 4.50 -11.87 1.23
CA THR A 196 3.30 -11.18 0.77
C THR A 196 2.97 -10.07 1.76
N VAL A 197 2.80 -8.86 1.26
CA VAL A 197 2.24 -7.75 2.04
C VAL A 197 0.75 -7.72 1.78
N PHE A 198 -0.03 -7.91 2.84
CA PHE A 198 -1.47 -7.79 2.79
C PHE A 198 -1.88 -6.46 3.40
N ILE A 199 -2.64 -5.69 2.62
CA ILE A 199 -3.07 -4.34 2.97
C ILE A 199 -4.58 -4.33 2.88
N ALA A 200 -5.25 -3.68 3.83
CA ALA A 200 -6.68 -3.49 3.76
C ALA A 200 -7.11 -2.21 4.45
N ASP A 201 -8.33 -1.79 4.15
CA ASP A 201 -9.05 -0.76 4.88
C ASP A 201 -10.28 -1.30 5.63
N GLU A 202 -10.84 -0.46 6.49
CA GLU A 202 -12.02 -0.79 7.30
C GLU A 202 -13.33 -0.88 6.49
N TRP A 203 -13.31 -0.41 5.24
CA TRP A 203 -14.44 -0.46 4.30
C TRP A 203 -14.41 -1.74 3.45
N GLY A 204 -13.37 -2.57 3.60
CA GLY A 204 -13.28 -3.90 3.02
C GLY A 204 -12.51 -3.96 1.71
N GLU A 205 -11.87 -2.86 1.28
CA GLU A 205 -10.94 -2.91 0.15
C GLU A 205 -9.62 -3.53 0.60
N THR A 206 -9.01 -4.32 -0.28
CA THR A 206 -7.78 -5.07 0.00
C THR A 206 -6.80 -5.00 -1.14
N ALA A 207 -5.50 -5.08 -0.83
CA ALA A 207 -4.43 -5.20 -1.80
C ALA A 207 -3.38 -6.23 -1.34
N LEU A 208 -2.80 -6.93 -2.32
CA LEU A 208 -1.69 -7.87 -2.13
C LEU A 208 -0.49 -7.38 -2.92
N LEU A 209 0.64 -7.22 -2.25
CA LEU A 209 1.95 -6.96 -2.86
C LEU A 209 2.89 -8.12 -2.56
N HIS A 210 3.88 -8.35 -3.43
CA HIS A 210 4.77 -9.49 -3.32
C HIS A 210 6.22 -9.08 -3.55
N PHE A 211 7.06 -9.41 -2.57
CA PHE A 211 8.50 -9.23 -2.69
C PHE A 211 9.25 -10.51 -2.35
N THR A 212 10.48 -10.61 -2.89
CA THR A 212 11.41 -11.71 -2.62
C THR A 212 12.63 -11.20 -1.87
N VAL A 213 13.17 -12.02 -0.97
CA VAL A 213 14.45 -11.79 -0.32
C VAL A 213 15.46 -12.76 -0.92
N THR A 214 16.56 -12.23 -1.45
CA THR A 214 17.65 -12.97 -2.11
C THR A 214 18.96 -12.93 -1.34
#